data_AF-V5HEQ4-F1
#
_entry.id   AF-V5HEQ4-F1
#
_cell.length_a   1.000
_cell.length_b   1.000
_cell.length_c   1.000
_cell.angle_alpha   90.00
_cell.angle_beta   90.00
_cell.angle_gamma   90.00
#
_symmetry.space_group_name_H-M   'P 1'
#
loop_
_entity.id
_entity.type
_entity.pdbx_description
1 polymer ?
#
loop_
_entity_poly.entity_id
_entity_poly.type
_entity_poly.pdbx_seq_one_letter_code
_entity_poly.pdbx_strand_id
1 'polypeptide(L)'
;QTTGLTGLAVAKNPHYSLSILYTKLLRALQGIPESAAYRRYTEEIVKERMALVESVSKQEKDVAKLEAKIGAGQIEQVIRQAEKRAGPGPGRMATWKAWEPLVAKPPPDQWKWAGRLGLPRR
;
A
#
# COMPACT_ATOMS: atom_id res chain seq x y z
N GLN A 1 7.62 -20.10 18.03
CA GLN A 1 8.19 -19.69 16.72
C GLN A 1 8.32 -18.17 16.69
N THR A 2 9.26 -17.65 15.90
CA THR A 2 9.54 -16.21 15.73
C THR A 2 9.50 -15.85 14.24
N THR A 3 9.29 -14.58 13.91
CA THR A 3 9.35 -14.07 12.52
C THR A 3 10.77 -14.07 11.93
N GLY A 4 11.81 -14.17 12.76
CA GLY A 4 13.21 -14.02 12.34
C GLY A 4 13.61 -12.57 12.04
N LEU A 5 12.73 -11.60 12.30
CA LEU A 5 12.96 -10.18 12.06
C LEU A 5 12.91 -9.40 13.37
N THR A 6 13.95 -8.62 13.64
CA THR A 6 14.03 -7.80 14.85
C THR A 6 12.91 -6.75 14.90
N GLY A 7 12.21 -6.68 16.03
CA GLY A 7 11.13 -5.71 16.24
C GLY A 7 9.82 -6.03 15.51
N LEU A 8 9.67 -7.25 14.96
CA LEU A 8 8.41 -7.72 14.37
C LEU A 8 7.90 -8.95 15.13
N ALA A 9 6.93 -8.73 16.02
CA ALA A 9 6.32 -9.80 16.80
C ALA A 9 5.36 -10.65 15.94
N VAL A 10 5.28 -11.95 16.25
CA VAL A 10 4.38 -12.90 15.57
C VAL A 10 2.92 -12.52 15.81
N ALA A 11 2.12 -12.51 14.75
CA ALA A 11 0.70 -12.19 14.83
C ALA A 11 -0.11 -13.41 15.28
N LYS A 12 -0.90 -13.25 16.35
CA LYS A 12 -1.75 -14.34 16.88
C LYS A 12 -2.92 -14.70 15.94
N ASN A 13 -3.59 -13.68 15.40
CA ASN A 13 -4.79 -13.81 14.57
C ASN A 13 -4.67 -12.98 13.28
N PRO A 14 -3.75 -13.35 12.36
CA PRO A 14 -3.39 -12.50 11.22
C PRO A 14 -4.57 -12.22 10.27
N HIS A 15 -5.42 -13.23 10.00
CA HIS A 15 -6.60 -13.06 9.13
C HIS A 15 -7.57 -12.00 9.68
N TYR A 16 -7.90 -12.09 10.97
CA TYR A 16 -8.81 -11.15 11.62
C TYR A 16 -8.25 -9.72 11.62
N SER A 17 -6.96 -9.56 11.96
CA SER A 17 -6.28 -8.27 11.92
C SER A 17 -6.31 -7.66 10.51
N LEU A 18 -6.01 -8.44 9.48
CA LEU A 18 -6.05 -7.96 8.10
C LEU A 18 -7.47 -7.56 7.64
N SER A 19 -8.49 -8.35 7.96
CA SER A 19 -9.87 -8.01 7.63
C SER A 19 -10.30 -6.68 8.24
N ILE A 20 -9.97 -6.42 9.51
CA ILE A 20 -10.25 -5.13 10.16
C ILE A 20 -9.50 -3.99 9.47
N LEU A 21 -8.20 -4.17 9.24
CA LEU A 21 -7.35 -3.12 8.68
C LEU A 21 -7.77 -2.74 7.26
N TYR A 22 -8.08 -3.72 6.41
CA TYR A 22 -8.58 -3.46 5.07
C TYR A 22 -9.97 -2.83 5.07
N THR A 23 -10.86 -3.24 5.97
CA THR A 23 -12.18 -2.60 6.12
C THR A 23 -12.02 -1.13 6.53
N LYS A 24 -11.13 -0.86 7.51
CA LYS A 24 -10.81 0.49 7.95
C LYS A 24 -10.23 1.34 6.82
N LEU A 25 -9.32 0.76 6.03
CA LEU A 25 -8.72 1.43 4.87
C LEU A 25 -9.77 1.79 3.82
N LEU A 26 -10.64 0.85 3.44
CA LEU A 26 -11.71 1.11 2.46
C LEU A 26 -12.64 2.24 2.92
N ARG A 27 -13.02 2.27 4.20
CA ARG A 27 -13.80 3.40 4.76
C ARG A 27 -13.04 4.72 4.70
N ALA A 28 -11.76 4.72 5.05
CA ALA A 28 -10.94 5.93 5.03
C ALA A 28 -10.73 6.48 3.61
N LEU A 29 -10.71 5.63 2.59
CA LEU A 29 -10.60 6.03 1.17
C LEU A 29 -11.87 6.74 0.66
N GLN A 30 -13.03 6.58 1.31
CA GLN A 30 -14.26 7.26 0.90
C GLN A 30 -14.17 8.79 0.94
N GLY A 31 -13.25 9.34 1.74
CA GLY A 31 -12.98 10.79 1.80
C GLY A 31 -12.15 11.34 0.64
N ILE A 32 -11.68 10.49 -0.29
CA ILE A 32 -10.89 10.88 -1.46
C ILE A 32 -11.78 10.76 -2.72
N PRO A 33 -11.68 11.65 -3.72
CA PRO A 33 -12.46 11.54 -4.95
C PRO A 33 -12.24 10.21 -5.69
N GLU A 34 -13.29 9.64 -6.28
CA GLU A 34 -13.20 8.39 -7.05
C GLU A 34 -12.34 8.52 -8.33
N SER A 35 -12.28 9.73 -8.90
CA SER A 35 -11.40 10.04 -10.02
C SER A 35 -9.91 10.06 -9.65
N ALA A 36 -9.57 10.14 -8.36
CA ALA A 36 -8.18 10.14 -7.92
C ALA A 36 -7.54 8.76 -8.17
N ALA A 37 -6.48 8.73 -8.98
CA ALA A 37 -5.74 7.51 -9.29
C ALA A 37 -5.32 6.74 -8.03
N TYR A 38 -4.89 7.45 -6.98
CA TYR A 38 -4.55 6.85 -5.69
C TYR A 38 -5.71 6.02 -5.12
N ARG A 39 -6.93 6.56 -5.07
CA ARG A 39 -8.09 5.85 -4.54
C ARG A 39 -8.41 4.63 -5.39
N ARG A 40 -8.50 4.78 -6.71
CA ARG A 40 -8.81 3.68 -7.63
C ARG A 40 -7.88 2.48 -7.45
N TYR A 41 -6.56 2.71 -7.54
CA TYR A 41 -5.59 1.61 -7.45
C TYR A 41 -5.46 1.04 -6.03
N THR A 42 -5.60 1.88 -4.99
CA THR A 42 -5.56 1.35 -3.62
C THR A 42 -6.78 0.52 -3.29
N GLU A 43 -7.98 0.92 -3.73
CA GLU A 43 -9.19 0.11 -3.56
C GLU A 43 -9.08 -1.23 -4.29
N GLU A 44 -8.58 -1.25 -5.53
CA GLU A 44 -8.39 -2.46 -6.32
C GLU A 44 -7.49 -3.47 -5.58
N ILE A 45 -6.28 -3.03 -5.18
CA ILE A 45 -5.32 -3.87 -4.46
C ILE A 45 -5.90 -4.38 -3.13
N VAL A 46 -6.63 -3.52 -2.40
CA VAL A 46 -7.19 -3.89 -1.09
C VAL A 46 -8.34 -4.86 -1.23
N LYS A 47 -9.21 -4.68 -2.23
CA LYS A 47 -10.33 -5.60 -2.52
C LYS A 47 -9.80 -6.99 -2.93
N GLU A 48 -8.78 -7.02 -3.80
CA GLU A 48 -8.12 -8.27 -4.18
C GLU A 48 -7.52 -8.99 -2.97
N ARG A 49 -6.73 -8.28 -2.15
CA ARG A 49 -6.12 -8.86 -0.94
C ARG A 49 -7.15 -9.30 0.09
N MET A 50 -8.24 -8.55 0.24
CA MET A 50 -9.35 -8.91 1.13
C MET A 50 -10.03 -10.20 0.65
N ALA A 51 -10.29 -10.36 -0.65
CA ALA A 51 -10.83 -11.59 -1.21
C ALA A 51 -9.91 -12.80 -0.99
N LEU A 52 -8.59 -12.61 -1.08
CA LEU A 52 -7.60 -13.65 -0.75
C LEU A 52 -7.66 -14.03 0.74
N VAL A 53 -7.72 -13.04 1.64
CA VAL A 53 -7.82 -13.28 3.09
C VAL A 53 -9.11 -14.04 3.43
N GLU A 54 -10.25 -13.66 2.83
CA GLU A 54 -11.54 -14.31 3.05
C GLU A 54 -11.60 -15.72 2.48
N SER A 55 -11.11 -15.93 1.26
CA SER A 55 -11.11 -17.25 0.61
C SER A 55 -10.25 -18.25 1.37
N VAL A 56 -9.04 -17.85 1.78
CA VAL A 56 -8.15 -18.71 2.58
C VAL A 56 -8.77 -18.95 3.96
N SER A 57 -9.22 -17.90 4.66
CA SER A 57 -9.79 -18.07 6.01
C SER A 57 -11.01 -19.00 6.07
N LYS A 58 -11.79 -19.14 5.00
CA LYS A 58 -12.95 -20.04 4.91
C LYS A 58 -12.56 -21.49 4.58
N GLN A 59 -11.53 -21.68 3.77
CA GLN A 59 -11.09 -23.01 3.32
C GLN A 59 -10.15 -23.65 4.35
N GLU A 60 -9.07 -22.96 4.69
CA GLU A 60 -8.01 -23.47 5.57
C GLU A 60 -7.31 -22.27 6.24
N LYS A 61 -7.10 -22.30 7.56
CA LYS A 61 -6.37 -21.24 8.29
C LYS A 61 -4.85 -21.30 8.06
N ASP A 62 -4.44 -21.66 6.84
CA ASP A 62 -3.05 -21.79 6.44
C ASP A 62 -2.49 -20.43 6.04
N VAL A 63 -1.63 -19.91 6.92
CA VAL A 63 -0.95 -18.62 6.74
C VAL A 63 0.06 -18.68 5.58
N ALA A 64 0.75 -19.82 5.38
CA ALA A 64 1.81 -19.92 4.37
C ALA A 64 1.24 -19.84 2.94
N LYS A 65 0.07 -20.45 2.70
CA LYS A 65 -0.65 -20.30 1.42
C LYS A 65 -1.10 -18.86 1.19
N LEU A 66 -1.54 -18.17 2.24
CA LEU A 66 -1.94 -16.76 2.13
C LEU A 66 -0.73 -15.88 1.78
N GLU A 67 0.40 -16.09 2.43
CA GLU A 67 1.66 -15.37 2.13
C GLU A 67 2.10 -15.58 0.69
N ALA A 68 2.07 -16.82 0.19
CA ALA A 68 2.42 -17.15 -1.18
C ALA A 68 1.48 -16.48 -2.20
N LYS A 69 0.16 -16.46 -1.93
CA LYS A 69 -0.83 -15.80 -2.79
C LYS A 69 -0.68 -14.27 -2.80
N ILE A 70 -0.39 -13.66 -1.65
CA ILE A 70 -0.21 -12.21 -1.55
C ILE A 70 1.15 -11.76 -2.13
N GLY A 71 2.18 -12.59 -2.02
CA GLY A 71 3.50 -12.33 -2.61
C GLY A 71 4.22 -11.10 -2.04
N ALA A 72 3.93 -10.70 -0.80
CA ALA A 72 4.43 -9.45 -0.20
C ALA A 72 5.20 -9.66 1.12
N GLY A 73 5.85 -10.83 1.25
CA GLY A 73 6.61 -11.23 2.45
C GLY A 73 5.76 -11.98 3.48
N GLN A 74 6.26 -12.05 4.71
CA GLN A 74 5.56 -12.69 5.84
C GLN A 74 4.26 -11.95 6.20
N ILE A 75 3.30 -12.65 6.78
CA ILE A 75 1.97 -12.09 7.08
C ILE A 75 2.06 -10.91 8.05
N GLU A 76 3.01 -10.92 8.98
CA GLU A 76 3.27 -9.80 9.90
C GLU A 76 3.75 -8.55 9.16
N GLN A 77 4.53 -8.71 8.09
CA GLN A 77 4.93 -7.58 7.26
C GLN A 77 3.74 -7.02 6.49
N VAL A 78 2.85 -7.89 6.00
CA VAL A 78 1.61 -7.50 5.33
C VAL A 78 0.70 -6.74 6.29
N ILE A 79 0.56 -7.20 7.53
CA ILE A 79 -0.19 -6.50 8.59
C ILE A 79 0.42 -5.12 8.85
N ARG A 80 1.73 -5.02 9.03
CA ARG A 80 2.41 -3.74 9.24
C ARG A 80 2.25 -2.77 8.07
N GLN A 81 2.24 -3.29 6.84
CA GLN A 81 1.92 -2.49 5.65
C GLN A 81 0.47 -2.00 5.69
N ALA A 82 -0.48 -2.89 6.03
CA ALA A 82 -1.90 -2.56 6.13
C ALA A 82 -2.17 -1.54 7.25
N GLU A 83 -1.49 -1.62 8.40
CA GLU A 83 -1.57 -0.63 9.48
C GLU A 83 -1.10 0.76 9.03
N LYS A 84 0.07 0.83 8.37
CA LYS A 84 0.59 2.10 7.83
C LYS A 84 -0.36 2.71 6.80
N ARG A 85 -0.97 1.86 5.96
CA ARG A 85 -1.94 2.27 4.93
C ARG A 85 -3.28 2.67 5.54
N ALA A 86 -3.81 1.94 6.52
CA ALA A 86 -5.11 2.19 7.16
C ALA A 86 -5.06 3.29 8.24
N GLY A 87 -3.87 3.63 8.73
CA GLY A 87 -3.64 4.69 9.71
C GLY A 87 -3.63 6.07 9.04
N PRO A 88 -2.53 6.84 9.14
CA PRO A 88 -2.50 8.23 8.68
C PRO A 88 -2.46 8.40 7.14
N GLY A 89 -2.35 7.32 6.37
CA GLY A 89 -2.21 7.38 4.91
C GLY A 89 -3.33 8.14 4.21
N PRO A 90 -4.61 7.75 4.32
CA PRO A 90 -5.72 8.37 3.60
C PRO A 90 -5.96 9.79 4.08
N GLY A 91 -5.79 10.07 5.38
CA GLY A 91 -5.85 11.42 5.92
C GLY A 91 -4.80 12.35 5.31
N ARG A 92 -3.53 11.90 5.22
CA ARG A 92 -2.47 12.68 4.55
C ARG A 92 -2.76 12.87 3.07
N MET A 93 -3.21 11.84 2.37
CA MET A 93 -3.57 11.96 0.95
C MET A 93 -4.74 12.93 0.74
N ALA A 94 -5.72 12.94 1.65
CA ALA A 94 -6.80 13.92 1.67
C ALA A 94 -6.31 15.35 1.86
N THR A 95 -5.31 15.55 2.73
CA THR A 95 -4.67 16.86 2.93
C THR A 95 -3.84 17.29 1.73
N TRP A 96 -3.06 16.38 1.14
CA TRP A 96 -2.12 16.71 0.06
C TRP A 96 -2.77 16.88 -1.31
N LYS A 97 -3.94 16.27 -1.53
CA LYS A 97 -4.71 16.36 -2.78
C LYS A 97 -3.84 16.14 -4.03
N ALA A 98 -3.00 15.12 -4.01
CA ALA A 98 -2.03 14.83 -5.09
C ALA A 98 -2.67 14.50 -6.46
N TRP A 99 -4.00 14.43 -6.53
CA TRP A 99 -4.76 14.30 -7.77
C TRP A 99 -5.05 15.64 -8.46
N GLU A 100 -4.76 16.77 -7.82
CA GLU A 100 -4.85 18.08 -8.45
C GLU A 100 -3.72 18.26 -9.48
N PRO A 101 -3.93 19.12 -10.51
CA PRO A 101 -2.89 19.44 -11.47
C PRO A 101 -1.61 19.97 -10.81
N LEU A 102 -0.49 19.83 -11.53
CA LEU A 102 0.80 20.35 -11.07
C LEU A 102 0.70 21.85 -10.73
N VAL A 103 1.13 22.21 -9.52
CA VAL A 103 1.12 23.60 -9.02
C VAL A 103 1.96 24.51 -9.91
N ALA A 104 3.07 24.02 -10.44
CA ALA A 104 3.93 24.76 -11.36
C ALA A 104 4.52 23.83 -12.42
N LYS A 105 4.70 24.35 -13.64
CA LYS A 105 5.49 23.68 -14.66
C LYS A 105 6.98 23.78 -14.31
N PRO A 106 7.79 22.73 -14.57
CA PRO A 106 9.22 22.81 -14.33
C PRO A 106 9.87 23.84 -15.27
N PRO A 107 10.96 24.51 -14.85
CA PRO A 107 11.80 25.28 -15.74
C PRO A 107 12.32 24.41 -16.92
N PRO A 108 12.52 24.98 -18.12
CA PRO A 108 12.90 24.21 -19.31
C PRO A 108 14.15 23.33 -19.17
N ASP A 109 15.09 23.71 -18.30
CA ASP A 109 16.38 23.02 -18.13
C ASP A 109 16.47 22.18 -16.85
N GLN A 110 15.46 22.20 -15.97
CA GLN A 110 15.48 21.55 -14.65
C GLN A 110 15.79 20.04 -14.72
N TRP A 111 15.27 19.36 -15.74
CA TRP A 111 15.39 17.91 -15.91
C TRP A 111 16.33 17.51 -17.07
N LYS A 112 17.15 18.45 -17.57
CA LYS A 112 18.19 18.18 -18.55
C LYS A 112 19.47 17.74 -17.85
N TRP A 113 19.72 16.43 -17.86
CA TRP A 113 20.94 15.84 -17.31
C TRP A 113 22.11 15.93 -18.32
N ALA A 114 23.34 16.08 -17.82
CA ALA A 114 24.55 16.33 -18.62
C ALA A 114 24.76 15.37 -19.82
N GLY A 115 24.31 14.11 -19.71
CA GLY A 115 24.43 13.11 -20.78
C GLY A 115 23.52 13.32 -22.00
N ARG A 116 22.55 14.25 -21.94
CA ARG A 116 21.59 14.52 -23.03
C ARG A 116 21.84 15.83 -23.78
N LEU A 117 22.80 16.64 -23.32
CA LEU A 117 23.07 17.98 -23.85
C LEU A 117 24.34 18.08 -24.69
N GLY A 118 25.07 16.97 -24.90
CA GLY A 118 26.35 17.02 -25.62
C GLY A 118 27.39 17.93 -24.95
N LEU A 119 27.21 18.28 -23.68
CA LEU A 119 28.19 19.08 -22.95
C LEU A 119 29.41 18.20 -22.66
N PRO A 120 30.63 18.69 -22.94
CA PRO A 120 31.84 17.91 -22.75
C PRO A 120 31.95 17.51 -21.28
N ARG A 121 32.22 16.22 -21.05
CA ARG A 121 32.67 15.76 -19.74
C ARG A 121 33.99 16.46 -19.46
N ARG A 122 34.06 17.17 -18.32
CA ARG A 122 35.34 17.64 -17.79
C ARG A 122 36.19 16.45 -17.38
#